data_AF-K3XPH6-F1
#
_entry.id   AF-K3XPH6-F1
#
_cell.length_a   1.000
_cell.length_b   1.000
_cell.length_c   1.000
_cell.angle_alpha   90.00
_cell.angle_beta   90.00
_cell.angle_gamma   90.00
#
_symmetry.space_group_name_H-M   'P 1'
#
loop_
_entity.id
_entity.type
_entity.pdbx_description
1 polymer ?
#
loop_
_entity_poly.entity_id
_entity_poly.type
_entity_poly.pdbx_seq_one_letter_code
_entity_poly.pdbx_strand_id
1 'polypeptide(L)'
;MAATEDYDAEAALASFHESRAGVRGLVESGVTAVPPIFLTATAPSPQSPASTTTAFAIPAVDLSLPRSDTVALVRAAARSCGFFHAINHGVPAGIVDSALSAARAFHEQPRAARSAFYSLEPVEAVAYSTIPNAPPRQEGAPLLPWRDSLRVRFGPWDGEPDLGRLPAACRDTLREYQRALTGFGKEMAGLLSEALGVGVERLEQAMQVEGWLMACHYYPPCPEPARVVGSLEHTDPSLFTVLAQDWVGGLQVRRDDGTGGGGEWVDVAPVAGALLVNIGDVLK
;
A
#
# COMPACT_ATOMS: atom_id res chain seq x y z
N MET A 1 42.93 -5.26 5.18
CA MET A 1 41.64 -5.98 5.15
C MET A 1 41.12 -6.02 6.57
N ALA A 2 40.35 -5.01 6.97
CA ALA A 2 39.70 -5.01 8.28
C ALA A 2 38.63 -6.09 8.25
N ALA A 3 38.63 -6.96 9.25
CA ALA A 3 37.60 -7.98 9.44
C ALA A 3 36.24 -7.28 9.47
N THR A 4 35.38 -7.62 8.50
CA THR A 4 33.95 -7.33 8.61
C THR A 4 33.48 -8.06 9.87
N GLU A 5 33.18 -7.30 10.92
CA GLU A 5 32.41 -7.82 12.05
C GLU A 5 31.21 -8.57 11.48
N ASP A 6 31.03 -9.82 11.91
CA ASP A 6 29.95 -10.69 11.47
C ASP A 6 28.63 -10.02 11.91
N TYR A 7 27.94 -9.37 10.98
CA TYR A 7 26.73 -8.62 11.29
C TYR A 7 25.61 -9.62 11.61
N ASP A 8 25.26 -9.73 12.89
CA ASP A 8 24.16 -10.56 13.34
C ASP A 8 22.81 -9.90 13.02
N ALA A 9 22.31 -10.22 11.82
CA ALA A 9 21.06 -9.68 11.31
C ALA A 9 19.83 -10.16 12.11
N GLU A 10 19.88 -11.36 12.70
CA GLU A 10 18.78 -11.89 13.51
C GLU A 10 18.69 -11.13 14.84
N ALA A 11 19.83 -10.92 15.52
CA ALA A 11 19.88 -10.11 16.73
C ALA A 11 19.48 -8.65 16.46
N ALA A 12 19.92 -8.07 15.35
CA ALA A 12 19.54 -6.71 14.96
C ALA A 12 18.02 -6.59 14.70
N LEU A 13 17.42 -7.57 14.01
CA LEU A 13 15.98 -7.62 13.76
C LEU A 13 15.19 -7.77 15.07
N ALA A 14 15.63 -8.67 15.96
CA ALA A 14 15.02 -8.87 17.27
C ALA A 14 15.06 -7.58 18.11
N SER A 15 16.23 -6.93 18.20
CA SER A 15 16.40 -5.66 18.91
C SER A 15 15.51 -4.54 18.33
N PHE A 16 15.41 -4.47 17.00
CA PHE A 16 14.54 -3.50 16.34
C PHE A 16 13.07 -3.69 16.74
N HIS A 17 12.53 -4.90 16.69
CA HIS A 17 11.14 -5.16 17.09
C HIS A 17 10.92 -5.03 18.60
N GLU A 18 11.87 -5.42 19.44
CA GLU A 18 11.83 -5.24 20.89
C GLU A 18 11.72 -3.76 21.28
N SER A 19 12.33 -2.86 20.50
CA SER A 19 12.22 -1.41 20.71
C SER A 19 10.79 -0.88 20.57
N ARG A 20 9.93 -1.57 19.81
CA ARG A 20 8.55 -1.18 19.48
C ARG A 20 8.41 0.24 18.91
N ALA A 21 9.49 0.77 18.34
CA ALA A 21 9.58 2.17 17.93
C ALA A 21 9.17 2.40 16.46
N GLY A 22 9.32 1.36 15.62
CA GLY A 22 9.20 1.45 14.17
C GLY A 22 10.33 2.26 13.52
N VAL A 23 10.29 2.38 12.20
CA VAL A 23 11.19 3.23 11.41
C VAL A 23 11.09 4.69 11.84
N ARG A 24 9.88 5.15 12.18
CA ARG A 24 9.64 6.49 12.73
C ARG A 24 10.48 6.74 13.99
N GLY A 25 10.63 5.73 14.85
CA GLY A 25 11.47 5.81 16.04
C GLY A 25 12.95 6.02 15.74
N LEU A 26 13.47 5.41 14.66
CA LEU A 26 14.85 5.61 14.20
C LEU A 26 15.06 7.05 13.71
N VAL A 27 14.10 7.59 12.94
CA VAL A 27 14.17 8.98 12.46
C VAL A 27 14.13 9.96 13.63
N GLU A 28 13.27 9.73 14.62
CA GLU A 28 13.19 10.57 15.82
C GLU A 28 14.45 10.51 16.70
N SER A 29 15.22 9.42 16.65
CA SER A 29 16.53 9.34 17.32
C SER A 29 17.66 10.04 16.57
N GLY A 30 17.38 10.66 15.42
CA GLY A 30 18.37 11.38 14.63
C GLY A 30 19.30 10.47 13.83
N VAL A 31 18.80 9.32 13.36
CA VAL A 31 19.59 8.39 12.55
C VAL A 31 20.20 9.07 11.31
N THR A 32 21.51 8.94 11.14
CA THR A 32 22.24 9.50 9.99
C THR A 32 22.67 8.44 8.98
N ALA A 33 22.60 7.15 9.34
CA ALA A 33 22.91 6.01 8.49
C ALA A 33 21.90 4.89 8.69
N VAL A 34 21.43 4.31 7.61
CA VAL A 34 20.41 3.27 7.61
C VAL A 34 20.99 1.94 8.14
N PRO A 35 20.34 1.29 9.12
CA PRO A 35 20.80 -0.02 9.62
C PRO A 35 20.78 -1.11 8.53
N PRO A 36 21.72 -2.07 8.53
CA PRO A 36 21.81 -3.06 7.46
C PRO A 36 20.57 -3.93 7.21
N ILE A 37 19.72 -4.17 8.22
CA ILE A 37 18.43 -4.86 8.05
C ILE A 37 17.46 -4.17 7.06
N PHE A 38 17.67 -2.90 6.71
CA PHE A 38 16.89 -2.14 5.73
C PHE A 38 17.59 -1.96 4.38
N LEU A 39 18.88 -2.30 4.31
CA LEU A 39 19.69 -2.05 3.13
C LEU A 39 19.46 -3.13 2.07
N THR A 40 19.31 -2.69 0.83
CA THR A 40 19.43 -3.55 -0.34
C THR A 40 20.92 -3.79 -0.65
N ALA A 41 21.32 -5.03 -0.98
CA ALA A 41 22.73 -5.37 -1.23
C ALA A 41 23.29 -4.72 -2.50
N THR A 42 22.45 -4.64 -3.54
CA THR A 42 22.61 -3.71 -4.65
C THR A 42 21.81 -2.46 -4.30
N ALA A 43 22.36 -1.25 -4.49
CA ALA A 43 21.48 -0.07 -4.51
C ALA A 43 20.31 -0.40 -5.44
N PRO A 44 19.03 -0.22 -5.05
CA PRO A 44 17.97 -0.15 -6.05
C PRO A 44 18.53 0.80 -7.08
N SER A 45 18.77 0.30 -8.29
CA SER A 45 19.32 1.16 -9.32
C SER A 45 18.40 2.39 -9.31
N PRO A 46 18.89 3.60 -9.03
CA PRO A 46 18.08 4.77 -9.30
C PRO A 46 17.89 4.68 -10.81
N GLN A 47 16.80 4.06 -11.23
CA GLN A 47 16.41 4.09 -12.62
C GLN A 47 16.11 5.55 -12.81
N SER A 48 17.10 6.24 -13.40
CA SER A 48 17.02 7.65 -13.69
C SER A 48 15.64 7.89 -14.28
N PRO A 49 14.90 8.93 -13.87
CA PRO A 49 13.61 9.22 -14.47
C PRO A 49 13.81 9.11 -15.97
N ALA A 50 13.13 8.14 -16.58
CA ALA A 50 13.44 7.70 -17.93
C ALA A 50 13.52 8.95 -18.80
N SER A 51 14.66 9.11 -19.49
CA SER A 51 14.86 10.22 -20.41
C SER A 51 13.68 10.23 -21.38
N THR A 52 12.83 11.25 -21.26
CA THR A 52 11.81 11.71 -22.23
C THR A 52 11.47 10.68 -23.32
N THR A 53 10.85 9.58 -22.92
CA THR A 53 10.23 8.62 -23.83
C THR A 53 8.78 8.61 -23.40
N THR A 54 7.90 9.19 -24.24
CA THR A 54 6.43 9.33 -24.06
C THR A 54 5.93 8.94 -22.68
N ALA A 55 5.80 9.91 -21.77
CA ALA A 55 5.42 9.70 -20.37
C ALA A 55 4.21 8.77 -20.29
N PHE A 56 4.46 7.52 -19.90
CA PHE A 56 3.41 6.56 -19.67
C PHE A 56 2.56 7.06 -18.51
N ALA A 57 1.29 7.33 -18.79
CA ALA A 57 0.35 7.82 -17.81
C ALA A 57 -0.61 6.68 -17.45
N ILE A 58 -0.82 6.48 -16.15
CA ILE A 58 -1.89 5.61 -15.67
C ILE A 58 -3.23 6.17 -16.17
N PRO A 59 -4.06 5.35 -16.84
CA PRO A 59 -5.32 5.83 -17.39
C PRO A 59 -6.25 6.31 -16.28
N ALA A 60 -7.02 7.36 -16.56
CA ALA A 60 -8.10 7.82 -15.70
C ALA A 60 -9.45 7.30 -16.23
N VAL A 61 -10.31 6.86 -15.31
CA VAL A 61 -11.67 6.39 -15.58
C VAL A 61 -12.64 7.26 -14.79
N ASP A 62 -13.49 7.98 -15.51
CA ASP A 62 -14.55 8.80 -14.93
C ASP A 62 -15.78 7.94 -14.63
N LEU A 63 -16.08 7.74 -13.34
CA LEU A 63 -17.20 6.92 -12.90
C LEU A 63 -18.55 7.63 -12.97
N SER A 64 -18.60 8.91 -13.36
CA SER A 64 -19.85 9.65 -13.59
C SER A 64 -20.41 9.46 -15.00
N LEU A 65 -19.66 8.82 -15.90
CA LEU A 65 -20.09 8.51 -17.25
C LEU A 65 -21.22 7.46 -17.29
N PRO A 66 -21.95 7.34 -18.42
CA PRO A 66 -22.90 6.25 -18.61
C PRO A 66 -22.26 4.89 -18.35
N ARG A 67 -22.99 4.00 -17.66
CA ARG A 67 -22.44 2.72 -17.19
C ARG A 67 -21.74 1.89 -18.28
N SER A 68 -22.30 1.86 -19.49
CA SER A 68 -21.69 1.15 -20.64
C SER A 68 -20.29 1.65 -20.97
N ASP A 69 -20.09 2.97 -20.90
CA ASP A 69 -18.84 3.64 -21.24
C ASP A 69 -17.83 3.42 -20.13
N THR A 70 -18.26 3.55 -18.87
CA THR A 70 -17.46 3.23 -17.69
C THR A 70 -16.97 1.79 -17.71
N VAL A 71 -17.85 0.82 -17.99
CA VAL A 71 -17.48 -0.61 -18.11
C VAL A 71 -16.46 -0.83 -19.23
N ALA A 72 -16.61 -0.16 -20.37
CA ALA A 72 -15.65 -0.26 -21.47
C ALA A 72 -14.27 0.31 -21.09
N LEU A 73 -14.23 1.45 -20.39
CA LEU A 73 -13.01 2.08 -19.90
C LEU A 73 -12.31 1.24 -18.83
N VAL A 74 -13.06 0.73 -17.84
CA VAL A 74 -12.53 -0.19 -16.82
C VAL A 74 -11.93 -1.43 -17.47
N ARG A 75 -12.62 -2.04 -18.45
CA ARG A 75 -12.11 -3.20 -19.20
C ARG A 75 -10.79 -2.88 -19.91
N ALA A 76 -10.71 -1.73 -20.58
CA ALA A 76 -9.52 -1.33 -21.31
C ALA A 76 -8.34 -1.06 -20.36
N ALA A 77 -8.59 -0.33 -19.28
CA ALA A 77 -7.59 -0.01 -18.27
C ALA A 77 -7.05 -1.25 -17.56
N ALA A 78 -7.93 -2.13 -17.08
CA ALA A 78 -7.56 -3.38 -16.42
C ALA A 78 -6.70 -4.29 -17.31
N ARG A 79 -6.95 -4.31 -18.63
CA ARG A 79 -6.17 -5.09 -19.61
C ARG A 79 -4.86 -4.42 -20.06
N SER A 80 -4.67 -3.15 -19.78
CA SER A 80 -3.48 -2.40 -20.21
C SER A 80 -2.30 -2.65 -19.29
N CYS A 81 -2.21 -1.92 -18.18
CA CYS A 81 -1.20 -2.08 -17.15
C CYS A 81 -1.74 -2.66 -15.84
N GLY A 82 -3.05 -2.91 -15.76
CA GLY A 82 -3.69 -3.39 -14.53
C GLY A 82 -3.87 -2.30 -13.46
N PHE A 83 -3.64 -1.03 -13.80
CA PHE A 83 -3.79 0.14 -12.91
C PHE A 83 -4.66 1.21 -13.59
N PHE A 84 -5.45 1.96 -12.81
CA PHE A 84 -6.13 3.16 -13.26
C PHE A 84 -6.52 4.11 -12.11
N HIS A 85 -6.60 5.40 -12.41
CA HIS A 85 -7.20 6.38 -11.52
C HIS A 85 -8.71 6.40 -11.70
N ALA A 86 -9.48 6.11 -10.66
CA ALA A 86 -10.90 6.36 -10.61
C ALA A 86 -11.15 7.82 -10.20
N ILE A 87 -11.81 8.60 -11.06
CA ILE A 87 -12.22 9.99 -10.78
C ILE A 87 -13.75 10.08 -10.75
N ASN A 88 -14.29 11.12 -10.10
CA ASN A 88 -15.73 11.28 -9.89
C ASN A 88 -16.39 10.02 -9.29
N HIS A 89 -15.65 9.35 -8.40
CA HIS A 89 -15.96 8.01 -7.88
C HIS A 89 -17.11 7.95 -6.86
N GLY A 90 -17.77 9.06 -6.56
CA GLY A 90 -18.91 9.11 -5.64
C GLY A 90 -18.57 9.03 -4.15
N VAL A 91 -17.35 8.64 -3.76
CA VAL A 91 -16.88 8.79 -2.36
C VAL A 91 -17.00 10.27 -1.93
N PRO A 92 -17.66 10.58 -0.79
CA PRO A 92 -17.88 11.96 -0.37
C PRO A 92 -16.58 12.75 -0.20
N ALA A 93 -16.63 14.03 -0.58
CA ALA A 93 -15.48 14.93 -0.50
C ALA A 93 -14.95 15.02 0.95
N GLY A 94 -13.62 15.05 1.10
CA GLY A 94 -12.95 15.15 2.39
C GLY A 94 -12.82 13.83 3.16
N ILE A 95 -13.52 12.76 2.81
CA ILE A 95 -13.39 11.45 3.47
C ILE A 95 -11.97 10.89 3.29
N VAL A 96 -11.45 10.93 2.06
CA VAL A 96 -10.11 10.45 1.73
C VAL A 96 -9.04 11.30 2.45
N ASP A 97 -9.14 12.63 2.35
CA ASP A 97 -8.19 13.55 3.00
C ASP A 97 -8.19 13.41 4.52
N SER A 98 -9.37 13.26 5.13
CA SER A 98 -9.50 13.04 6.57
C SER A 98 -8.86 11.73 6.98
N ALA A 99 -9.02 10.65 6.20
CA ALA A 99 -8.39 9.37 6.48
C ALA A 99 -6.86 9.44 6.39
N LEU A 100 -6.31 10.08 5.35
CA LEU A 100 -4.87 10.32 5.20
C LEU A 100 -4.33 11.16 6.37
N SER A 101 -5.04 12.22 6.76
CA SER A 101 -4.67 13.06 7.91
C SER A 101 -4.73 12.30 9.23
N ALA A 102 -5.75 11.47 9.43
CA ALA A 102 -5.91 10.66 10.65
C ALA A 102 -4.84 9.57 10.76
N ALA A 103 -4.53 8.89 9.64
CA ALA A 103 -3.43 7.94 9.56
C ALA A 103 -2.10 8.61 9.90
N ARG A 104 -1.81 9.76 9.29
CA ARG A 104 -0.62 10.58 9.61
C ARG A 104 -0.58 10.97 11.09
N ALA A 105 -1.68 11.47 11.62
CA ALA A 105 -1.77 11.91 13.02
C ALA A 105 -1.47 10.77 14.00
N PHE A 106 -1.89 9.53 13.69
CA PHE A 106 -1.51 8.36 14.48
C PHE A 106 0.01 8.10 14.46
N HIS A 107 0.63 8.08 13.27
CA HIS A 107 2.06 7.81 13.12
C HIS A 107 2.94 8.91 13.75
N GLU A 108 2.45 10.14 13.79
CA GLU A 108 3.14 11.31 14.36
C GLU A 108 2.88 11.51 15.86
N GLN A 109 2.13 10.61 16.51
CA GLN A 109 1.98 10.62 17.97
C GLN A 109 3.31 10.36 18.68
N PRO A 110 3.44 10.77 19.96
CA PRO A 110 4.59 10.40 20.79
C PRO A 110 4.83 8.89 20.79
N ARG A 111 6.10 8.48 20.76
CA ARG A 111 6.52 7.06 20.71
C ARG A 111 5.73 6.16 21.67
N ALA A 112 5.55 6.59 22.92
CA ALA A 112 4.85 5.82 23.94
C ALA A 112 3.40 5.47 23.53
N ALA A 113 2.69 6.40 22.87
CA ALA A 113 1.31 6.19 22.44
C ALA A 113 1.21 5.18 21.29
N ARG A 114 2.05 5.33 20.26
CA ARG A 114 2.08 4.41 19.10
C ARG A 114 2.66 3.04 19.46
N SER A 115 3.67 2.97 20.34
CA SER A 115 4.29 1.70 20.75
C SER A 115 3.33 0.76 21.48
N ALA A 116 2.26 1.29 22.09
CA ALA A 116 1.22 0.49 22.72
C ALA A 116 0.51 -0.44 21.72
N PHE A 117 0.40 -0.02 20.45
CA PHE A 117 -0.18 -0.80 19.35
C PHE A 117 0.83 -1.67 18.62
N TYR A 118 2.12 -1.60 19.00
CA TYR A 118 3.16 -2.27 18.24
C TYR A 118 3.05 -3.79 18.38
N SER A 119 2.78 -4.48 17.28
CA SER A 119 2.66 -5.93 17.19
C SER A 119 2.86 -6.41 15.74
N LEU A 120 3.59 -7.51 15.57
CA LEU A 120 3.77 -8.17 14.27
C LEU A 120 2.53 -8.96 13.86
N GLU A 121 1.88 -9.60 14.82
CA GLU A 121 0.58 -10.24 14.63
C GLU A 121 -0.53 -9.29 15.09
N PRO A 122 -1.63 -9.15 14.34
CA PRO A 122 -2.78 -8.36 14.79
C PRO A 122 -3.27 -8.83 16.15
N VAL A 123 -3.44 -7.90 17.09
CA VAL A 123 -4.13 -8.18 18.34
C VAL A 123 -5.57 -7.74 18.16
N GLU A 124 -6.49 -8.71 18.14
CA GLU A 124 -7.85 -8.54 17.61
C GLU A 124 -7.75 -7.97 16.19
N ALA A 125 -8.35 -6.81 15.93
CA ALA A 125 -8.44 -6.20 14.61
C ALA A 125 -7.24 -5.31 14.24
N VAL A 126 -6.32 -5.00 15.17
CA VAL A 126 -5.35 -3.91 14.98
C VAL A 126 -3.92 -4.35 15.24
N ALA A 127 -3.00 -3.95 14.36
CA ALA A 127 -1.56 -4.04 14.59
C ALA A 127 -0.83 -2.83 14.00
N TYR A 128 0.10 -2.26 14.75
CA TYR A 128 1.09 -1.32 14.24
C TYR A 128 2.46 -2.00 14.19
N SER A 129 3.17 -1.95 13.06
CA SER A 129 4.54 -2.48 12.98
C SER A 129 5.25 -2.08 11.69
N THR A 130 6.57 -2.19 11.70
CA THR A 130 7.35 -2.41 10.49
C THR A 130 7.22 -3.91 10.15
N ILE A 131 6.61 -4.25 9.03
CA ILE A 131 6.33 -5.65 8.68
C ILE A 131 7.56 -6.21 7.95
N PRO A 132 8.16 -7.32 8.43
CA PRO A 132 9.25 -7.98 7.72
C PRO A 132 8.86 -8.39 6.31
N ASN A 133 9.79 -8.26 5.38
CA ASN A 133 9.64 -8.84 4.04
C ASN A 133 9.63 -10.37 4.19
N ALA A 134 8.54 -11.03 3.82
CA ALA A 134 8.40 -12.48 4.01
C ALA A 134 9.31 -13.27 3.04
N PRO A 135 9.86 -14.42 3.45
CA PRO A 135 10.54 -15.34 2.53
C PRO A 135 9.54 -16.07 1.60
N PRO A 136 9.95 -16.50 0.40
CA PRO A 136 11.27 -16.30 -0.20
C PRO A 136 11.49 -14.85 -0.66
N ARG A 137 12.69 -14.32 -0.44
CA ARG A 137 13.10 -12.99 -0.89
C ARG A 137 14.16 -13.14 -1.97
N GLN A 138 14.22 -12.18 -2.89
CA GLN A 138 15.34 -12.09 -3.84
C GLN A 138 16.66 -11.93 -3.07
N GLU A 139 17.73 -12.50 -3.63
CA GLU A 139 19.07 -12.32 -3.08
C GLU A 139 19.40 -10.82 -3.02
N GLY A 140 19.84 -10.36 -1.84
CA GLY A 140 20.13 -8.95 -1.61
C GLY A 140 18.94 -8.05 -1.27
N ALA A 141 17.72 -8.58 -1.18
CA ALA A 141 16.57 -7.82 -0.66
C ALA A 141 16.68 -7.60 0.87
N PRO A 142 16.28 -6.42 1.38
CA PRO A 142 16.34 -6.11 2.81
C PRO A 142 15.37 -6.96 3.63
N LEU A 143 15.68 -7.14 4.91
CA LEU A 143 14.81 -7.85 5.85
C LEU A 143 13.57 -7.02 6.21
N LEU A 144 13.72 -5.70 6.31
CA LEU A 144 12.66 -4.76 6.61
C LEU A 144 12.53 -3.67 5.52
N PRO A 145 11.31 -3.26 5.18
CA PRO A 145 11.09 -2.05 4.39
C PRO A 145 11.31 -0.78 5.24
N TRP A 146 11.65 0.33 4.59
CA TRP A 146 11.67 1.65 5.24
C TRP A 146 10.25 2.23 5.35
N ARG A 147 9.40 1.56 6.15
CA ARG A 147 7.97 1.88 6.29
C ARG A 147 7.39 1.34 7.59
N ASP A 148 6.56 2.13 8.25
CA ASP A 148 5.68 1.66 9.33
C ASP A 148 4.24 1.51 8.83
N SER A 149 3.49 0.55 9.39
CA SER A 149 2.13 0.25 8.95
C SER A 149 1.20 0.08 10.14
N LEU A 150 0.12 0.87 10.18
CA LEU A 150 -1.05 0.54 10.99
C LEU A 150 -1.99 -0.30 10.12
N ARG A 151 -2.18 -1.57 10.49
CA ARG A 151 -3.11 -2.50 9.86
C ARG A 151 -4.38 -2.63 10.67
N VAL A 152 -5.51 -2.58 9.98
CA VAL A 152 -6.84 -2.72 10.56
C VAL A 152 -7.61 -3.77 9.78
N ARG A 153 -8.12 -4.78 10.49
CA ARG A 153 -9.00 -5.80 9.94
C ARG A 153 -10.46 -5.42 10.18
N PHE A 154 -11.26 -5.40 9.13
CA PHE A 154 -12.69 -5.10 9.19
C PHE A 154 -13.58 -6.32 8.92
N GLY A 155 -13.02 -7.43 8.39
CA GLY A 155 -13.77 -8.66 8.11
C GLY A 155 -13.59 -9.75 9.17
N PRO A 156 -14.55 -10.68 9.30
CA PRO A 156 -14.46 -11.80 10.22
C PRO A 156 -13.59 -12.92 9.65
N TRP A 157 -12.31 -12.95 10.04
CA TRP A 157 -11.43 -14.08 9.72
C TRP A 157 -11.58 -15.21 10.74
N ASP A 158 -11.79 -14.85 12.01
CA ASP A 158 -11.87 -15.72 13.17
C ASP A 158 -12.86 -15.21 14.24
N GLY A 159 -13.78 -14.33 13.86
CA GLY A 159 -14.79 -13.71 14.73
C GLY A 159 -15.06 -12.26 14.36
N GLU A 160 -15.97 -11.60 15.08
CA GLU A 160 -16.27 -10.19 14.86
C GLU A 160 -15.05 -9.33 15.27
N PRO A 161 -14.55 -8.43 14.40
CA PRO A 161 -13.39 -7.61 14.73
C PRO A 161 -13.73 -6.58 15.81
N ASP A 162 -12.97 -6.58 16.92
CA ASP A 162 -13.07 -5.50 17.91
C ASP A 162 -12.39 -4.22 17.38
N LEU A 163 -13.18 -3.40 16.70
CA LEU A 163 -12.75 -2.09 16.22
C LEU A 163 -12.61 -1.07 17.34
N GLY A 164 -12.98 -1.37 18.59
CA GLY A 164 -12.77 -0.51 19.76
C GLY A 164 -11.29 -0.34 20.10
N ARG A 165 -10.46 -1.28 19.67
CA ARG A 165 -9.00 -1.24 19.81
C ARG A 165 -8.30 -0.28 18.84
N LEU A 166 -9.00 0.29 17.87
CA LEU A 166 -8.44 1.31 16.99
C LEU A 166 -7.91 2.51 17.80
N PRO A 167 -6.75 3.09 17.43
CA PRO A 167 -6.21 4.26 18.11
C PRO A 167 -7.21 5.42 18.08
N ALA A 168 -7.42 6.06 19.23
CA ALA A 168 -8.42 7.12 19.36
C ALA A 168 -8.22 8.27 18.36
N ALA A 169 -6.97 8.56 17.98
CA ALA A 169 -6.65 9.62 17.02
C ALA A 169 -7.12 9.35 15.58
N CYS A 170 -7.42 8.10 15.21
CA CYS A 170 -7.85 7.76 13.86
C CYS A 170 -9.09 6.86 13.79
N ARG A 171 -9.62 6.41 14.93
CA ARG A 171 -10.70 5.41 15.00
C ARG A 171 -11.92 5.76 14.17
N ASP A 172 -12.58 6.87 14.47
CA ASP A 172 -13.89 7.17 13.86
C ASP A 172 -13.73 7.54 12.39
N THR A 173 -12.66 8.28 12.06
CA THR A 173 -12.32 8.64 10.68
C THR A 173 -12.00 7.41 9.82
N LEU A 174 -11.21 6.45 10.33
CA LEU A 174 -10.91 5.24 9.56
C LEU A 174 -12.13 4.32 9.41
N ARG A 175 -13.04 4.29 10.39
CA ARG A 175 -14.33 3.58 10.27
C ARG A 175 -15.25 4.21 9.24
N GLU A 176 -15.28 5.54 9.17
CA GLU A 176 -16.04 6.27 8.16
C GLU A 176 -15.46 6.05 6.75
N TYR A 177 -14.14 6.18 6.62
CA TYR A 177 -13.41 5.87 5.39
C TYR A 177 -13.67 4.44 4.92
N GLN A 178 -13.56 3.45 5.82
CA GLN A 178 -13.88 2.07 5.50
C GLN A 178 -15.29 1.93 4.93
N ARG A 179 -16.31 2.47 5.61
CA ARG A 179 -17.71 2.36 5.14
C ARG A 179 -17.90 2.95 3.74
N ALA A 180 -17.30 4.11 3.48
CA ALA A 180 -17.36 4.74 2.17
C ALA A 180 -16.65 3.89 1.09
N LEU A 181 -15.48 3.34 1.42
CA LEU A 181 -14.68 2.52 0.50
C LEU A 181 -15.26 1.12 0.28
N THR A 182 -16.01 0.57 1.24
CA THR A 182 -16.80 -0.66 1.03
C THR A 182 -17.86 -0.42 -0.05
N GLY A 183 -18.58 0.71 0.00
CA GLY A 183 -19.55 1.08 -1.04
C GLY A 183 -18.91 1.24 -2.41
N PHE A 184 -17.79 1.98 -2.49
CA PHE A 184 -16.99 2.12 -3.71
C PHE A 184 -16.50 0.76 -4.23
N GLY A 185 -16.01 -0.11 -3.34
CA GLY A 185 -15.51 -1.44 -3.69
C GLY A 185 -16.58 -2.32 -4.31
N LYS A 186 -17.82 -2.30 -3.79
CA LYS A 186 -18.94 -3.04 -4.37
C LYS A 186 -19.31 -2.54 -5.76
N GLU A 187 -19.34 -1.22 -5.98
CA GLU A 187 -19.56 -0.65 -7.32
C GLU A 187 -18.44 -1.06 -8.29
N MET A 188 -17.18 -0.97 -7.87
CA MET A 188 -16.03 -1.36 -8.69
C MET A 188 -16.04 -2.85 -9.03
N ALA A 189 -16.42 -3.71 -8.07
CA ALA A 189 -16.61 -5.14 -8.33
C ALA A 189 -17.71 -5.37 -9.39
N GLY A 190 -18.82 -4.63 -9.34
CA GLY A 190 -19.87 -4.69 -10.35
C GLY A 190 -19.36 -4.30 -11.75
N LEU A 191 -18.60 -3.20 -11.85
CA LEU A 191 -18.00 -2.75 -13.11
C LEU A 191 -17.01 -3.78 -13.67
N LEU A 192 -16.15 -4.37 -12.83
CA LEU A 192 -15.22 -5.43 -13.24
C LEU A 192 -15.96 -6.70 -13.67
N SER A 193 -17.05 -7.05 -12.98
CA SER A 193 -17.88 -8.21 -13.28
C SER A 193 -18.57 -8.08 -14.64
N GLU A 194 -19.09 -6.90 -14.97
CA GLU A 194 -19.62 -6.58 -16.31
C GLU A 194 -18.51 -6.48 -17.36
N ALA A 195 -17.35 -5.94 -17.01
CA ALA A 195 -16.18 -5.93 -17.88
C ALA A 195 -15.77 -7.36 -18.29
N LEU A 196 -15.92 -8.34 -17.40
CA LEU A 196 -15.70 -9.76 -17.69
C LEU A 196 -16.87 -10.44 -18.45
N GLY A 197 -18.05 -9.81 -18.51
CA GLY A 197 -19.23 -10.38 -19.17
C GLY A 197 -19.91 -11.49 -18.36
N VAL A 198 -19.69 -11.54 -17.05
CA VAL A 198 -20.21 -12.60 -16.16
C VAL A 198 -21.43 -12.16 -15.34
N GLY A 199 -21.99 -10.99 -15.65
CA GLY A 199 -23.12 -10.37 -14.94
C GLY A 199 -22.66 -9.51 -13.76
N VAL A 200 -23.42 -8.47 -13.43
CA VAL A 200 -23.01 -7.41 -12.48
C VAL A 200 -22.74 -7.90 -11.06
N GLU A 201 -23.50 -8.87 -10.54
CA GLU A 201 -23.39 -9.32 -9.15
C GLU A 201 -22.35 -10.42 -8.93
N ARG A 202 -21.80 -11.03 -10.00
CA ARG A 202 -21.05 -12.28 -9.90
C ARG A 202 -19.80 -12.17 -9.01
N LEU A 203 -19.00 -11.11 -9.18
CA LEU A 203 -17.80 -10.92 -8.35
C LEU A 203 -18.15 -10.60 -6.89
N GLU A 204 -19.18 -9.78 -6.65
CA GLU A 204 -19.61 -9.45 -5.28
C GLU A 204 -20.08 -10.70 -4.52
N GLN A 205 -20.92 -11.52 -5.16
CA GLN A 205 -21.43 -12.76 -4.56
C GLN A 205 -20.32 -13.78 -4.28
N ALA A 206 -19.31 -13.85 -5.14
CA ALA A 206 -18.20 -14.78 -4.99
C ALA A 206 -17.18 -14.35 -3.93
N MET A 207 -16.94 -13.04 -3.82
CA MET A 207 -15.82 -12.51 -3.04
C MET A 207 -16.24 -11.80 -1.75
N GLN A 208 -17.54 -11.50 -1.57
CA GLN A 208 -18.06 -10.74 -0.44
C GLN A 208 -17.25 -9.47 -0.19
N VAL A 209 -17.35 -8.53 -1.15
CA VAL A 209 -16.49 -7.33 -1.21
C VAL A 209 -16.80 -6.38 -0.05
N GLU A 210 -16.11 -6.58 1.07
CA GLU A 210 -16.29 -5.78 2.30
C GLU A 210 -15.05 -4.93 2.66
N GLY A 211 -13.92 -5.13 1.96
CA GLY A 211 -12.67 -4.40 2.22
C GLY A 211 -11.98 -4.87 3.51
N TRP A 212 -11.67 -6.16 3.63
CA TRP A 212 -11.30 -6.77 4.92
C TRP A 212 -10.03 -6.25 5.57
N LEU A 213 -9.10 -5.68 4.80
CA LEU A 213 -7.81 -5.19 5.30
C LEU A 213 -7.58 -3.76 4.83
N MET A 214 -7.31 -2.87 5.78
CA MET A 214 -6.79 -1.54 5.53
C MET A 214 -5.36 -1.45 6.06
N ALA A 215 -4.45 -0.95 5.23
CA ALA A 215 -3.07 -0.68 5.62
C ALA A 215 -2.76 0.81 5.48
N CYS A 216 -2.57 1.47 6.63
CA CYS A 216 -2.15 2.86 6.71
C CYS A 216 -0.63 2.91 6.75
N HIS A 217 -0.01 2.95 5.58
CA HIS A 217 1.44 3.02 5.41
C HIS A 217 1.98 4.43 5.70
N TYR A 218 3.11 4.49 6.40
CA TYR A 218 3.85 5.71 6.66
C TYR A 218 5.32 5.51 6.29
N TYR A 219 5.84 6.42 5.48
CA TYR A 219 7.19 6.37 4.93
C TYR A 219 7.99 7.56 5.49
N PRO A 220 8.68 7.42 6.63
CA PRO A 220 9.49 8.50 7.19
C PRO A 220 10.62 8.94 6.24
N PRO A 221 11.11 10.19 6.33
CA PRO A 221 12.30 10.61 5.61
C PRO A 221 13.49 9.66 5.86
N CYS A 222 14.22 9.32 4.81
CA CYS A 222 15.35 8.41 4.85
C CYS A 222 16.66 9.18 4.60
N PRO A 223 17.74 8.98 5.39
CA PRO A 223 19.04 9.59 5.11
C PRO A 223 19.74 8.97 3.89
N GLU A 224 19.37 7.75 3.49
CA GLU A 224 19.97 7.01 2.37
C GLU A 224 18.90 6.43 1.43
N PRO A 225 18.06 7.27 0.79
CA PRO A 225 16.88 6.81 0.05
C PRO A 225 17.21 5.90 -1.14
N ALA A 226 18.40 6.03 -1.73
CA ALA A 226 18.87 5.19 -2.83
C ALA A 226 19.32 3.78 -2.41
N ARG A 227 19.20 3.42 -1.13
CA ARG A 227 19.65 2.13 -0.57
C ARG A 227 18.55 1.36 0.16
N VAL A 228 17.33 1.88 0.14
CA VAL A 228 16.16 1.30 0.83
C VAL A 228 14.98 1.25 -0.12
N VAL A 229 13.96 0.49 0.27
CA VAL A 229 12.67 0.45 -0.41
C VAL A 229 11.54 0.57 0.60
N GLY A 230 10.46 1.25 0.23
CA GLY A 230 9.23 1.31 1.02
C GLY A 230 8.39 0.03 0.93
N SER A 231 8.53 -0.71 -0.16
CA SER A 231 7.96 -2.03 -0.40
C SER A 231 8.82 -2.75 -1.44
N LEU A 232 8.96 -4.08 -1.31
CA LEU A 232 9.54 -4.88 -2.40
C LEU A 232 8.59 -4.94 -3.59
N GLU A 233 9.13 -5.29 -4.76
CA GLU A 233 8.30 -5.64 -5.90
C GLU A 233 7.38 -6.81 -5.55
N HIS A 234 6.09 -6.67 -5.88
CA HIS A 234 5.09 -7.68 -5.61
C HIS A 234 3.88 -7.47 -6.52
N THR A 235 3.01 -8.49 -6.55
CA THR A 235 1.63 -8.38 -7.00
C THR A 235 0.71 -8.52 -5.79
N ASP A 236 -0.47 -7.90 -5.88
CA ASP A 236 -1.45 -7.98 -4.80
C ASP A 236 -2.26 -9.28 -4.89
N PRO A 237 -2.38 -10.06 -3.80
CA PRO A 237 -3.16 -11.30 -3.80
C PRO A 237 -4.69 -11.05 -3.68
N SER A 238 -5.15 -9.81 -3.85
CA SER A 238 -6.54 -9.40 -3.70
C SER A 238 -7.33 -9.60 -5.02
N LEU A 239 -8.63 -9.27 -4.99
CA LEU A 239 -9.43 -9.09 -6.22
C LEU A 239 -8.98 -7.82 -6.96
N PHE A 240 -8.93 -6.73 -6.22
CA PHE A 240 -8.32 -5.46 -6.60
C PHE A 240 -7.96 -4.72 -5.32
N THR A 241 -7.05 -3.75 -5.43
CA THR A 241 -6.67 -2.85 -4.34
C THR A 241 -7.10 -1.44 -4.68
N VAL A 242 -7.51 -0.68 -3.65
CA VAL A 242 -7.83 0.75 -3.76
C VAL A 242 -6.81 1.51 -2.93
N LEU A 243 -6.04 2.37 -3.58
CA LEU A 243 -4.97 3.14 -2.98
C LEU A 243 -5.32 4.64 -2.98
N ALA A 244 -5.31 5.23 -1.78
CA ALA A 244 -5.23 6.66 -1.58
C ALA A 244 -3.76 7.03 -1.30
N GLN A 245 -3.25 8.06 -1.99
CA GLN A 245 -1.88 8.53 -1.84
C GLN A 245 -1.88 9.99 -1.35
N ASP A 246 -0.80 10.38 -0.66
CA ASP A 246 -0.52 11.79 -0.45
C ASP A 246 0.16 12.41 -1.69
N TRP A 247 0.52 13.68 -1.57
CA TRP A 247 1.13 14.45 -2.66
C TRP A 247 2.62 14.17 -2.88
N VAL A 248 3.26 13.34 -2.03
CA VAL A 248 4.67 12.98 -2.19
C VAL A 248 4.83 11.90 -3.25
N GLY A 249 3.89 10.95 -3.33
CA GLY A 249 3.93 9.85 -4.29
C GLY A 249 4.91 8.75 -3.89
N GLY A 250 5.68 8.24 -4.85
CA GLY A 250 6.66 7.16 -4.63
C GLY A 250 6.17 5.76 -4.98
N LEU A 251 4.96 5.61 -5.52
CA LEU A 251 4.53 4.37 -6.14
C LEU A 251 5.19 4.26 -7.52
N GLN A 252 5.70 3.07 -7.81
CA GLN A 252 6.18 2.68 -9.13
C GLN A 252 5.43 1.43 -9.59
N VAL A 253 5.12 1.37 -10.88
CA VAL A 253 4.51 0.19 -11.51
C VAL A 253 5.44 -0.38 -12.56
N ARG A 254 5.55 -1.70 -12.63
CA ARG A 254 6.36 -2.36 -13.65
C ARG A 254 5.50 -2.65 -14.87
N ARG A 255 5.87 -2.07 -16.00
CA ARG A 255 5.27 -2.31 -17.30
C ARG A 255 6.01 -3.42 -18.03
N ASP A 256 5.28 -4.43 -18.47
CA ASP A 256 5.80 -5.36 -19.47
C ASP A 256 5.79 -4.67 -20.84
N ASP A 257 6.95 -4.58 -21.48
CA ASP A 257 7.08 -4.02 -22.84
C ASP A 257 6.92 -5.10 -23.92
N GLY A 258 6.68 -6.36 -23.53
CA GLY A 258 6.50 -7.49 -24.42
C GLY A 258 7.78 -7.91 -25.17
N THR A 259 8.94 -7.34 -24.83
CA THR A 259 10.21 -7.62 -25.53
C THR A 259 11.03 -8.75 -24.88
N GLY A 260 10.51 -9.36 -23.81
CA GLY A 260 11.24 -10.40 -23.06
C GLY A 260 12.35 -9.85 -22.16
N GLY A 261 12.52 -8.52 -22.10
CA GLY A 261 13.32 -7.83 -21.09
C GLY A 261 12.54 -7.67 -19.78
N GLY A 262 13.25 -7.62 -18.65
CA GLY A 262 12.66 -7.30 -17.35
C GLY A 262 12.04 -5.90 -17.41
N GLY A 263 10.71 -5.85 -17.43
CA GLY A 263 9.92 -4.65 -17.74
C GLY A 263 10.34 -3.34 -17.06
N GLU A 264 9.93 -2.22 -17.66
CA GLU A 264 10.27 -0.87 -17.22
C GLU A 264 9.46 -0.45 -15.99
N TRP A 265 10.10 0.14 -14.98
CA TRP A 265 9.42 0.76 -13.85
C TRP A 265 9.04 2.20 -14.16
N VAL A 266 7.78 2.57 -13.91
CA VAL A 266 7.25 3.90 -14.15
C VAL A 266 6.68 4.49 -12.87
N ASP A 267 7.04 5.74 -12.57
CA ASP A 267 6.48 6.51 -11.47
C ASP A 267 4.99 6.81 -11.70
N VAL A 268 4.18 6.61 -10.67
CA VAL A 268 2.76 6.98 -10.67
C VAL A 268 2.60 8.31 -9.95
N ALA A 269 2.28 9.35 -10.71
CA ALA A 269 2.00 10.68 -10.16
C ALA A 269 0.66 10.67 -9.39
N PRO A 270 0.60 11.22 -8.16
CA PRO A 270 -0.67 11.42 -7.46
C PRO A 270 -1.61 12.35 -8.24
N VAL A 271 -2.91 12.01 -8.29
CA VAL A 271 -3.95 12.78 -8.98
C VAL A 271 -4.98 13.29 -7.97
N ALA A 272 -5.29 14.59 -8.06
CA ALA A 272 -6.25 15.26 -7.17
C ALA A 272 -7.62 14.58 -7.18
N GLY A 273 -8.11 14.18 -6.01
CA GLY A 273 -9.44 13.59 -5.86
C GLY A 273 -9.62 12.26 -6.59
N ALA A 274 -8.53 11.59 -6.97
CA ALA A 274 -8.57 10.26 -7.57
C ALA A 274 -8.22 9.19 -6.55
N LEU A 275 -8.84 8.01 -6.72
CA LEU A 275 -8.38 6.77 -6.08
C LEU A 275 -7.66 5.94 -7.13
N LEU A 276 -6.48 5.43 -6.81
CA LEU A 276 -5.80 4.49 -7.71
C LEU A 276 -6.36 3.10 -7.45
N VAL A 277 -6.73 2.39 -8.51
CA VAL A 277 -7.20 1.00 -8.46
C VAL A 277 -6.21 0.13 -9.22
N ASN A 278 -5.83 -1.00 -8.64
CA ASN A 278 -5.04 -2.01 -9.32
C ASN A 278 -5.63 -3.40 -9.20
N ILE A 279 -5.45 -4.19 -10.27
CA ILE A 279 -5.98 -5.54 -10.38
C ILE A 279 -5.08 -6.51 -9.62
N GLY A 280 -5.69 -7.29 -8.71
CA GLY A 280 -5.00 -8.30 -7.94
C GLY A 280 -5.06 -9.68 -8.60
N ASP A 281 -4.28 -10.61 -8.06
CA ASP A 281 -4.03 -11.92 -8.65
C ASP A 281 -5.27 -12.84 -8.61
N VAL A 282 -6.26 -12.58 -7.76
CA VAL A 282 -7.51 -13.34 -7.75
C VAL A 282 -8.35 -13.08 -9.01
N LEU A 283 -8.24 -11.89 -9.61
CA LEU A 283 -8.99 -11.55 -10.82
C LEU A 283 -8.30 -11.98 -12.11
N LYS A 284 -6.96 -12.09 -12.10
CA LYS A 284 -6.15 -12.48 -13.27
C LYS A 284 -6.36 -13.95 -13.63
#